data_AF-A0A6B3HB86-F1
#
_entry.id   AF-A0A6B3HB86-F1
#
_cell.length_a   1.000
_cell.length_b   1.000
_cell.length_c   1.000
_cell.angle_alpha   90.00
_cell.angle_beta   90.00
_cell.angle_gamma   90.00
#
_symmetry.space_group_name_H-M   'P 1'
#
loop_
_entity.id
_entity.type
_entity.pdbx_description
1 polymer ?
#
loop_
_entity_poly.entity_id
_entity_poly.type
_entity_poly.pdbx_seq_one_letter_code
_entity_poly.pdbx_strand_id
1 'polypeptide(L)' 'AHDGFTLRDLVSYEQKHNEANGEGNRDGTSDNRAWNCGAEGETTDPEINALRRRQLRNLLTTLLLSTGVPMLVAGDE' A
#
# COMPACT_ATOMS: atom_id res chain seq x y z
N ALA A 1 6.58 2.55 -7.10
CA ALA A 1 7.65 1.91 -7.89
C ALA A 1 7.34 0.42 -7.98
N HIS A 2 8.13 -0.37 -8.71
CA HIS A 2 8.01 -1.83 -8.65
C HIS A 2 8.40 -2.38 -7.28
N ASP A 3 9.37 -1.75 -6.62
CA ASP A 3 9.90 -2.22 -5.34
C ASP A 3 9.08 -1.66 -4.17
N GLY A 4 8.77 -2.53 -3.21
CA GLY A 4 7.95 -2.23 -2.04
C GLY A 4 6.48 -2.60 -2.25
N PHE A 5 5.60 -1.98 -1.47
CA PHE A 5 4.17 -2.21 -1.57
C PHE A 5 3.53 -1.58 -2.80
N THR A 6 2.49 -2.25 -3.31
CA THR A 6 1.50 -1.64 -4.20
C THR A 6 0.71 -0.56 -3.46
N LEU A 7 0.00 0.31 -4.19
CA LEU A 7 -0.83 1.34 -3.57
C LEU A 7 -1.94 0.76 -2.68
N ARG A 8 -2.48 -0.40 -3.07
CA ARG A 8 -3.45 -1.14 -2.25
C ARG A 8 -2.79 -1.67 -0.98
N ASP A 9 -1.59 -2.23 -1.09
CA ASP A 9 -0.92 -2.82 0.06
C ASP A 9 -0.46 -1.77 1.06
N LEU A 10 -0.09 -0.56 0.61
CA LEU A 10 0.23 0.58 1.49
C LEU A 10 -0.89 0.94 2.46
N VAL A 11 -2.15 0.65 2.11
CA VAL A 11 -3.33 0.91 2.96
C VAL A 11 -3.92 -0.36 3.58
N SER A 12 -3.35 -1.52 3.28
CA SER A 12 -3.89 -2.84 3.69
C SER A 12 -2.94 -3.64 4.57
N TYR A 13 -1.64 -3.40 4.51
CA TYR A 13 -0.62 -4.12 5.27
C TYR A 13 0.30 -3.15 5.98
N GLU A 14 0.61 -3.45 7.24
CA GLU A 14 1.60 -2.70 8.03
C GLU A 14 2.95 -3.44 8.02
N GLN A 15 2.92 -4.78 7.93
CA GLN A 15 4.11 -5.61 7.87
C GLN A 15 4.26 -6.24 6.48
N LYS A 16 5.50 -6.45 6.05
CA LYS A 16 5.78 -7.23 4.83
C LYS A 16 5.48 -8.70 5.08
N HIS A 17 4.94 -9.36 4.06
CA HIS A 17 4.61 -10.79 4.06
C HIS A 17 5.32 -11.46 2.85
N ASN A 18 6.65 -11.49 2.90
CA ASN A 18 7.51 -12.00 1.81
C ASN A 18 7.89 -13.48 1.99
N GLU A 19 7.17 -14.23 2.84
CA GLU A 19 7.47 -15.63 3.14
C GLU A 19 7.58 -16.51 1.88
N ALA A 20 6.78 -16.19 0.86
CA ALA A 20 6.77 -16.89 -0.42
C ALA A 20 8.11 -16.82 -1.19
N ASN A 21 8.97 -15.83 -0.88
CA ASN A 21 10.27 -15.68 -1.52
C ASN A 21 11.31 -16.68 -1.00
N GLY A 22 11.00 -17.43 0.08
CA GLY A 22 11.86 -18.48 0.62
C GLY A 22 13.03 -17.99 1.48
N GLU A 23 13.14 -16.67 1.73
CA GLU A 23 14.19 -16.08 2.55
C GLU A 23 13.78 -15.88 4.02
N GLY A 24 12.63 -16.44 4.43
CA GLY A 24 12.09 -16.30 5.77
C GLY A 24 11.68 -14.86 6.09
N ASN A 25 11.09 -14.15 5.11
CA ASN A 25 10.63 -12.76 5.22
C ASN A 25 11.74 -11.74 5.58
N ARG A 26 13.02 -12.09 5.33
CA ARG A 26 14.17 -11.21 5.60
C ARG A 26 14.40 -10.19 4.49
N ASP A 27 14.00 -10.52 3.27
CA ASP A 27 14.10 -9.71 2.07
C ASP A 27 13.06 -8.57 2.03
N GLY A 28 13.34 -7.49 1.29
CA GLY A 28 12.49 -6.30 1.21
C GLY A 28 12.61 -5.34 2.40
N THR A 29 12.08 -4.12 2.26
CA THR A 29 12.15 -3.08 3.31
C THR A 29 11.20 -3.36 4.47
N SER A 30 11.67 -3.09 5.69
CA SER A 30 10.84 -3.15 6.91
C SER A 30 10.16 -1.83 7.25
N ASP A 31 10.61 -0.71 6.66
CA ASP A 31 9.98 0.61 6.82
C ASP A 31 9.28 0.99 5.51
N ASN A 32 8.02 0.58 5.38
CA ASN A 32 7.18 0.89 4.22
C ASN A 32 6.35 2.17 4.40
N ARG A 33 6.36 2.77 5.62
CA ARG A 33 5.45 3.87 6.00
C ARG A 33 3.98 3.60 5.65
N ALA A 34 3.60 2.33 5.74
CA ALA A 34 2.27 1.83 5.41
C ALA A 34 1.37 1.83 6.65
N TRP A 35 0.06 1.84 6.43
CA TRP A 35 -0.92 1.72 7.51
C TRP A 35 -2.10 0.88 7.03
N ASN A 36 -2.34 -0.25 7.69
CA ASN A 36 -3.35 -1.24 7.34
C ASN A 36 -4.81 -0.78 7.56
N CYS A 37 -5.02 0.45 8.05
CA CYS A 37 -6.31 1.06 8.32
C CYS A 37 -7.14 0.34 9.41
N GLY A 38 -6.51 -0.46 10.26
CA GLY A 38 -7.13 -1.11 11.42
C GLY A 38 -7.25 -2.63 11.33
N ALA A 39 -6.92 -3.25 10.20
CA ALA A 39 -6.87 -4.70 10.04
C ALA A 39 -5.73 -5.09 9.10
N GLU A 40 -4.93 -6.10 9.47
CA GLU A 40 -3.84 -6.57 8.61
C GLU A 40 -4.39 -7.45 7.48
N GLY A 41 -4.22 -7.00 6.23
CA GLY A 41 -4.65 -7.70 5.03
C GLY A 41 -6.14 -7.56 4.69
N GLU A 42 -6.68 -8.55 3.98
CA GLU A 42 -8.07 -8.55 3.54
C GLU A 42 -9.06 -8.58 4.72
N THR A 43 -10.11 -7.77 4.63
CA THR A 43 -11.12 -7.65 5.68
C THR A 43 -12.51 -7.46 5.09
N THR A 44 -13.52 -7.97 5.81
CA THR A 44 -14.94 -7.79 5.46
C THR A 44 -15.58 -6.59 6.16
N ASP A 45 -14.83 -5.90 7.02
CA ASP A 45 -15.30 -4.70 7.72
C ASP A 45 -15.57 -3.56 6.73
N PRO A 46 -16.83 -3.09 6.61
CA PRO A 46 -17.19 -2.05 5.66
C PRO A 46 -16.56 -0.68 5.99
N GLU A 47 -16.31 -0.38 7.27
CA GLU A 47 -15.72 0.89 7.70
C GLU A 47 -14.23 0.95 7.32
N ILE A 48 -13.49 -0.13 7.56
CA ILE A 48 -12.08 -0.24 7.15
C ILE A 48 -11.96 -0.17 5.62
N ASN A 49 -12.81 -0.88 4.88
CA ASN A 49 -12.81 -0.84 3.43
C ASN A 49 -13.18 0.56 2.87
N ALA A 50 -14.09 1.28 3.53
CA ALA A 50 -14.38 2.67 3.18
C ALA A 50 -13.17 3.58 3.44
N LEU A 51 -12.49 3.40 4.58
CA LEU A 51 -11.27 4.15 4.93
C LEU A 51 -10.15 3.92 3.93
N ARG A 52 -9.86 2.66 3.56
CA ARG A 52 -8.83 2.31 2.56
C ARG A 52 -9.08 2.99 1.21
N ARG A 53 -10.33 2.96 0.72
CA ARG A 53 -10.72 3.66 -0.52
C ARG A 53 -10.54 5.17 -0.44
N ARG A 54 -10.68 5.76 0.75
CA ARG A 54 -10.40 7.19 0.95
C ARG A 54 -8.89 7.46 0.94
N GLN A 55 -8.10 6.65 1.63
CA GLN A 55 -6.64 6.79 1.68
C GLN A 55 -6.00 6.62 0.30
N LEU A 56 -6.45 5.64 -0.49
CA LEU A 56 -5.99 5.44 -1.86
C LEU A 56 -6.19 6.71 -2.72
N ARG A 57 -7.39 7.33 -2.64
CA ARG A 57 -7.66 8.60 -3.33
C ARG A 57 -6.81 9.74 -2.80
N ASN A 58 -6.57 9.83 -1.49
CA ASN A 58 -5.72 10.88 -0.91
C ASN A 58 -4.28 10.79 -1.43
N LEU A 59 -3.72 9.57 -1.53
CA LEU A 59 -2.39 9.33 -2.07
C LEU A 59 -2.31 9.69 -3.56
N LEU A 60 -3.26 9.21 -4.38
CA LEU A 60 -3.32 9.56 -5.80
C LEU A 60 -3.48 11.06 -6.01
N THR A 61 -4.36 11.71 -5.23
CA THR A 61 -4.59 13.15 -5.31
C THR A 61 -3.31 13.92 -5.00
N THR A 62 -2.57 13.51 -3.98
CA THR A 62 -1.29 14.14 -3.63
C THR A 62 -0.26 13.97 -4.75
N LEU A 63 -0.17 12.79 -5.36
CA LEU A 63 0.73 12.53 -6.49
C LEU A 63 0.39 13.38 -7.72
N LEU A 64 -0.89 13.44 -8.09
CA LEU A 64 -1.36 14.13 -9.30
C LEU A 64 -1.37 15.66 -9.17
N LEU A 65 -1.54 16.19 -7.95
CA LEU A 65 -1.60 17.63 -7.71
C LEU A 65 -0.25 18.24 -7.30
N SER A 66 0.77 17.41 -7.03
CA SER A 66 2.12 17.90 -6.73
C SER A 66 2.81 18.41 -7.98
N THR A 67 3.65 19.44 -7.83
CA THR A 67 4.46 19.96 -8.93
C THR A 67 5.51 18.92 -9.36
N GLY A 68 5.49 18.52 -10.62
CA GLY A 68 6.42 17.53 -11.17
C GLY A 68 5.73 16.67 -12.24
N VAL A 69 6.41 15.62 -12.70
CA VAL A 69 5.81 14.60 -13.59
C VAL A 69 5.40 13.41 -12.72
N PRO A 70 4.09 13.12 -12.56
CA PRO A 70 3.65 11.98 -11.78
C PRO A 70 4.06 10.66 -12.46
N MET A 71 4.46 9.69 -11.65
CA MET A 71 4.73 8.32 -12.10
C MET A 71 3.74 7.39 -11.42
N LEU A 72 2.87 6.76 -12.20
CA LEU A 72 1.98 5.70 -11.74
C LEU A 72 2.65 4.35 -11.96
N VAL A 73 2.54 3.46 -10.97
CA VAL A 73 2.91 2.05 -11.14
C VAL A 73 1.74 1.36 -11.83
N ALA A 74 2.03 0.48 -12.80
CA ALA A 74 0.98 -0.27 -13.47
C ALA A 74 0.22 -1.15 -12.45
N GLY A 75 -1.11 -1.08 -12.46
CA GLY A 75 -1.99 -1.78 -11.53
C GLY A 75 -2.40 -0.97 -10.29
N ASP A 76 -1.86 0.23 -10.10
CA ASP A 76 -2.26 1.17 -9.03
C ASP A 76 -3.39 2.13 -9.47
N GLU A 77 -3.83 2.09 -10.72
CA GLU A 77 -4.99 2.83 -11.26
C GLU A 77 -6.35 2.37 -10.70
#